data_AF-M0IN01-F1
#
_entry.id   AF-M0IN01-F1
#
_cell.length_a   1.000
_cell.length_b   1.000
_cell.length_c   1.000
_cell.angle_alpha   90.00
_cell.angle_beta   90.00
_cell.angle_gamma   90.00
#
_symmetry.space_group_name_H-M   'P 1'
#
loop_
_entity.id
_entity.type
_entity.pdbx_description
1 polymer ?
#
loop_
_entity_poly.entity_id
_entity_poly.type
_entity_poly.pdbx_seq_one_letter_code
_entity_poly.pdbx_strand_id
1 'polypeptide(L)'
;MSTQVNSHDNSLIDQQVAADGQADELGKDEIYHLLQNERRRNVLRYLRDRDGSVQMRDIAEQVAAWEHDTTVQALMSDERQRVYIALYQAHLPKLDEQGVIDYNQSRGIVEKNPRAAELIDYLDRPDDEADNATPSRPWGTYYLVVSGLSAVLIGGSGLNLPLIGSIPHLFVALAIMSVYTVLTFWQVLDDLEMADGNG
;
A
#
# COMPACT_ATOMS: atom_id res chain seq x y z
N MET A 1 13.68 24.56 -71.47
CA MET A 1 14.61 23.48 -71.10
C MET A 1 14.44 23.26 -69.61
N SER A 2 13.91 22.09 -69.25
CA SER A 2 13.34 21.76 -67.95
C SER A 2 14.40 21.69 -66.85
N THR A 3 14.14 22.30 -65.68
CA THR A 3 14.86 21.97 -64.46
C THR A 3 13.90 21.29 -63.50
N GLN A 4 14.28 20.07 -63.21
CA GLN A 4 13.56 18.96 -62.62
C GLN A 4 13.39 19.16 -61.12
N VAL A 5 12.17 18.94 -60.62
CA VAL A 5 11.83 18.81 -59.21
C VAL A 5 12.60 17.59 -58.67
N ASN A 6 13.66 17.83 -57.89
CA ASN A 6 14.35 16.75 -57.19
C ASN A 6 13.61 16.45 -55.89
N SER A 7 12.57 15.62 -56.01
CA SER A 7 12.13 14.72 -54.95
C SER A 7 13.32 13.81 -54.65
N HIS A 8 13.84 13.84 -53.44
CA HIS A 8 14.62 12.80 -52.72
C HIS A 8 15.34 13.52 -51.58
N ASP A 9 14.71 13.58 -50.41
CA ASP A 9 15.36 13.20 -49.13
C ASP A 9 14.37 13.36 -47.96
N ASN A 10 13.21 12.71 -48.05
CA ASN A 10 12.31 12.56 -46.90
C ASN A 10 12.41 11.14 -46.30
N SER A 11 13.49 10.42 -46.63
CA SER A 11 13.68 9.00 -46.30
C SER A 11 14.30 8.76 -44.92
N LEU A 12 14.71 9.82 -44.21
CA LEU A 12 15.37 9.73 -42.90
C LEU A 12 14.44 9.99 -41.71
N ILE A 13 13.21 10.45 -41.94
CA ILE A 13 12.23 10.72 -40.86
C ILE A 13 11.25 9.55 -40.67
N ASP A 14 11.07 8.70 -41.68
CA ASP A 14 10.11 7.58 -41.63
C ASP A 14 10.67 6.27 -41.07
N GLN A 15 11.99 6.22 -40.78
CA GLN A 15 12.66 5.01 -40.28
C GLN A 15 12.95 5.04 -38.77
N GLN A 16 12.36 5.98 -38.03
CA GLN A 16 12.36 5.98 -36.56
C GLN A 16 10.97 5.74 -35.94
N VAL A 17 9.93 5.48 -36.73
CA VAL A 17 8.55 5.28 -36.22
C VAL A 17 8.12 3.80 -36.24
N ALA A 18 8.95 2.88 -36.73
CA ALA A 18 8.55 1.47 -36.85
C ALA A 18 9.66 0.51 -36.37
N ALA A 19 9.82 0.38 -35.05
CA ALA A 19 10.23 -0.85 -34.39
C ALA A 19 10.29 -0.66 -32.86
N ASP A 20 9.13 -0.59 -32.21
CA ASP A 20 9.00 -1.16 -30.87
C ASP A 20 7.69 -1.95 -30.83
N GLY A 21 7.76 -3.14 -31.43
CA GLY A 21 6.66 -4.09 -31.40
C GLY A 21 6.74 -4.90 -30.12
N GLN A 22 5.80 -4.66 -29.21
CA GLN A 22 5.08 -5.69 -28.49
C GLN A 22 3.84 -5.07 -27.82
N ALA A 23 2.70 -5.21 -28.48
CA ALA A 23 1.40 -5.15 -27.82
C ALA A 23 1.21 -6.47 -27.07
N ASP A 24 1.30 -6.46 -25.74
CA ASP A 24 0.34 -7.12 -24.83
C ASP A 24 0.64 -6.77 -23.35
N GLU A 25 1.92 -6.65 -22.98
CA GLU A 25 2.31 -6.36 -21.60
C GLU A 25 2.21 -4.86 -21.26
N LEU A 26 1.69 -4.56 -20.07
CA LEU A 26 1.71 -3.19 -19.53
C LEU A 26 3.17 -2.78 -19.25
N GLY A 27 3.58 -1.61 -19.75
CA GLY A 27 4.91 -1.11 -19.47
C GLY A 27 5.14 -0.94 -17.97
N LYS A 28 6.36 -1.23 -17.47
CA LYS A 28 6.70 -1.16 -16.03
C LYS A 28 6.26 0.17 -15.38
N ASP A 29 6.44 1.28 -16.10
CA ASP A 29 6.05 2.62 -15.64
C ASP A 29 4.52 2.78 -15.53
N GLU A 30 3.77 2.18 -16.43
CA GLU A 30 2.30 2.18 -16.41
C GLU A 30 1.76 1.32 -15.25
N ILE A 31 2.34 0.13 -15.06
CA ILE A 31 2.05 -0.74 -13.90
C ILE A 31 2.32 0.02 -12.61
N TYR A 32 3.49 0.65 -12.48
CA TYR A 32 3.83 1.46 -11.30
C TYR A 32 2.83 2.61 -11.10
N HIS A 33 2.51 3.35 -12.17
CA HIS A 33 1.56 4.44 -12.12
C HIS A 33 0.15 3.99 -11.72
N LEU A 34 -0.27 2.78 -12.08
CA LEU A 34 -1.53 2.20 -11.63
C LEU A 34 -1.43 1.70 -10.18
N LEU A 35 -0.38 0.98 -9.81
CA LEU A 35 -0.25 0.35 -8.49
C LEU A 35 0.19 1.32 -7.37
N GLN A 36 0.66 2.53 -7.68
CA GLN A 36 1.04 3.53 -6.66
C GLN A 36 -0.12 3.88 -5.72
N ASN A 37 -1.37 3.79 -6.19
CA ASN A 37 -2.54 4.13 -5.37
C ASN A 37 -3.08 2.89 -4.65
N GLU A 38 -3.19 2.99 -3.33
CA GLU A 38 -3.64 1.89 -2.46
C GLU A 38 -5.03 1.37 -2.80
N ARG A 39 -5.99 2.25 -3.10
CA ARG A 39 -7.35 1.84 -3.45
C ARG A 39 -7.37 1.03 -4.75
N ARG A 40 -6.53 1.37 -5.74
CA ARG A 40 -6.38 0.54 -6.96
C ARG A 40 -5.77 -0.82 -6.67
N ARG A 41 -4.74 -0.91 -5.82
CA ARG A 41 -4.20 -2.20 -5.36
C ARG A 41 -5.26 -3.03 -4.66
N ASN A 42 -6.04 -2.42 -3.78
CA ASN A 42 -7.10 -3.11 -3.04
C ASN A 42 -8.23 -3.59 -3.96
N VAL A 43 -8.61 -2.83 -4.99
CA VAL A 43 -9.55 -3.32 -6.02
C VAL A 43 -9.01 -4.57 -6.70
N LEU A 44 -7.74 -4.58 -7.12
CA LEU A 44 -7.14 -5.74 -7.79
C LEU A 44 -7.01 -6.94 -6.84
N ARG A 45 -6.66 -6.71 -5.58
CA ARG A 45 -6.69 -7.72 -4.52
C ARG A 45 -8.08 -8.31 -4.33
N TYR A 46 -9.13 -7.50 -4.43
CA TYR A 46 -10.51 -7.98 -4.39
C TYR A 46 -10.84 -8.85 -5.61
N LEU A 47 -10.39 -8.47 -6.80
CA LEU A 47 -10.71 -9.18 -8.03
C LEU A 47 -9.87 -10.45 -8.26
N ARG A 48 -8.72 -10.60 -7.59
CA ARG A 48 -7.75 -11.68 -7.80
C ARG A 48 -8.37 -13.06 -7.95
N ASP A 49 -9.10 -13.50 -6.92
CA ASP A 49 -9.65 -14.85 -6.82
C ASP A 49 -11.14 -14.92 -7.23
N ARG A 50 -11.64 -13.88 -7.90
CA ARG A 50 -13.02 -13.79 -8.36
C ARG A 50 -13.08 -13.87 -9.87
N ASP A 51 -13.91 -14.78 -10.35
CA ASP A 51 -14.24 -14.91 -11.77
C ASP A 51 -15.64 -14.33 -12.03
N GLY A 52 -15.78 -13.65 -13.17
CA GLY A 52 -17.02 -13.00 -13.59
C GLY A 52 -17.25 -11.62 -12.99
N SER A 53 -18.46 -11.10 -13.25
CA SER A 53 -18.85 -9.74 -12.91
C SER A 53 -19.20 -9.57 -11.43
N VAL A 54 -18.72 -8.50 -10.80
CA VAL A 54 -19.01 -8.12 -9.41
C VAL A 54 -19.62 -6.72 -9.32
N GLN A 55 -20.33 -6.43 -8.23
CA GLN A 55 -20.87 -5.09 -8.00
C GLN A 55 -19.79 -4.16 -7.45
N MET A 56 -19.73 -2.94 -8.01
CA MET A 56 -18.88 -1.84 -7.55
C MET A 56 -19.12 -1.50 -6.07
N ARG A 57 -20.36 -1.66 -5.60
CA ARG A 57 -20.71 -1.50 -4.18
C ARG A 57 -19.98 -2.50 -3.28
N ASP A 58 -19.93 -3.77 -3.67
CA ASP A 58 -19.31 -4.83 -2.87
C ASP A 58 -17.79 -4.63 -2.81
N ILE A 59 -17.19 -4.17 -3.93
CA ILE A 59 -15.78 -3.75 -3.96
C ILE A 59 -15.58 -2.58 -3.00
N ALA A 60 -16.40 -1.53 -3.07
CA ALA A 60 -16.27 -0.35 -2.21
C ALA A 60 -16.37 -0.71 -0.72
N GLU A 61 -17.30 -1.57 -0.36
CA GLU A 61 -17.47 -2.05 1.02
C GLU A 61 -16.25 -2.81 1.52
N GLN A 62 -15.72 -3.73 0.72
CA GLN A 62 -14.55 -4.51 1.14
C GLN A 62 -13.27 -3.68 1.15
N VAL A 63 -13.09 -2.77 0.19
CA VAL A 63 -11.94 -1.85 0.16
C VAL A 63 -11.98 -0.90 1.36
N ALA A 64 -13.14 -0.36 1.71
CA ALA A 64 -13.31 0.48 2.89
C ALA A 64 -13.05 -0.28 4.19
N ALA A 65 -13.53 -1.53 4.29
CA ALA A 65 -13.25 -2.39 5.43
C ALA A 65 -11.74 -2.62 5.62
N TRP A 66 -10.99 -2.82 4.52
CA TRP A 66 -9.53 -2.93 4.59
C TRP A 66 -8.82 -1.61 4.92
N GLU A 67 -9.29 -0.48 4.39
CA GLU A 67 -8.71 0.86 4.66
C GLU A 67 -8.88 1.29 6.13
N HIS A 68 -9.96 0.84 6.78
CA HIS A 68 -10.29 1.18 8.16
C HIS A 68 -10.00 0.03 9.16
N ASP A 69 -9.27 -1.01 8.74
CA ASP A 69 -8.94 -2.19 9.56
C ASP A 69 -10.15 -2.77 10.31
N THR A 70 -11.29 -2.86 9.61
CA THR A 70 -12.58 -3.27 10.18
C THR A 70 -13.25 -4.34 9.32
N THR A 71 -14.45 -4.77 9.74
CA THR A 71 -15.31 -5.66 8.95
C THR A 71 -16.35 -4.86 8.19
N VAL A 72 -16.87 -5.40 7.09
CA VAL A 72 -17.98 -4.78 6.33
C VAL A 72 -19.19 -4.51 7.24
N GLN A 73 -19.44 -5.37 8.22
CA GLN A 73 -20.56 -5.24 9.16
C GLN A 73 -20.37 -4.11 10.18
N ALA A 74 -19.12 -3.79 10.53
CA ALA A 74 -18.77 -2.74 11.48
C ALA A 74 -18.39 -1.40 10.81
N LEU A 75 -18.47 -1.34 9.48
CA LEU A 75 -18.09 -0.17 8.68
C LEU A 75 -19.13 0.95 8.81
N MET A 76 -18.66 2.18 9.03
CA MET A 76 -19.54 3.34 9.10
C MET A 76 -20.01 3.77 7.70
N SER A 77 -21.21 4.34 7.62
CA SER A 77 -21.79 4.67 6.31
C SER A 77 -21.02 5.77 5.56
N ASP A 78 -20.39 6.70 6.26
CA ASP A 78 -19.58 7.77 5.68
C ASP A 78 -18.22 7.28 5.17
N GLU A 79 -17.59 6.32 5.86
CA GLU A 79 -16.37 5.64 5.44
C GLU A 79 -16.61 4.89 4.12
N ARG A 80 -17.67 4.07 4.08
CA ARG A 80 -18.12 3.40 2.86
C ARG A 80 -18.39 4.38 1.73
N GLN A 81 -19.10 5.48 2.02
CA GLN A 81 -19.48 6.46 1.00
C GLN A 81 -18.25 7.16 0.40
N ARG A 82 -17.25 7.49 1.21
CA ARG A 82 -16.00 8.11 0.73
C ARG A 82 -15.26 7.20 -0.25
N VAL A 83 -15.13 5.92 0.07
CA VAL A 83 -14.50 4.93 -0.83
C VAL A 83 -15.34 4.72 -2.08
N TYR A 84 -16.66 4.59 -1.94
CA TYR A 84 -17.57 4.45 -3.08
C TYR A 84 -17.38 5.59 -4.10
N ILE A 85 -17.40 6.84 -3.64
CA ILE A 85 -17.23 8.02 -4.51
C ILE A 85 -15.87 7.99 -5.22
N ALA A 86 -14.79 7.68 -4.49
CA ALA A 86 -13.45 7.63 -5.07
C ALA A 86 -13.30 6.51 -6.11
N LEU A 87 -13.86 5.32 -5.84
CA LEU A 87 -13.87 4.23 -6.82
C LEU A 87 -14.65 4.60 -8.08
N TYR A 88 -15.82 5.22 -7.89
CA TYR A 88 -16.69 5.63 -8.99
C TYR A 88 -16.07 6.71 -9.89
N GLN A 89 -15.42 7.71 -9.29
CA GLN A 89 -14.96 8.91 -10.00
C GLN A 89 -13.54 8.78 -10.55
N ALA A 90 -12.65 8.06 -9.87
CA ALA A 90 -11.23 8.10 -10.17
C ALA A 90 -10.63 6.70 -10.40
N HIS A 91 -10.86 5.76 -9.48
CA HIS A 91 -10.05 4.53 -9.50
C HIS A 91 -10.52 3.50 -10.52
N LEU A 92 -11.82 3.20 -10.59
CA LEU A 92 -12.35 2.23 -11.55
C LEU A 92 -12.30 2.76 -12.99
N PRO A 93 -12.69 4.02 -13.29
CA PRO A 93 -12.50 4.57 -14.63
C PRO A 93 -11.05 4.50 -15.10
N LYS A 94 -10.08 4.76 -14.21
CA LYS A 94 -8.67 4.69 -14.58
C LYS A 94 -8.19 3.27 -14.87
N LEU A 95 -8.65 2.28 -14.11
CA LEU A 95 -8.31 0.88 -14.37
C LEU A 95 -8.95 0.38 -15.68
N ASP A 96 -10.17 0.84 -15.97
CA ASP A 96 -10.90 0.54 -17.21
C ASP A 96 -10.23 1.18 -18.44
N GLU A 97 -9.82 2.45 -18.35
CA GLU A 97 -9.07 3.15 -19.40
C GLU A 97 -7.77 2.44 -19.80
N GLN A 98 -7.13 1.71 -18.90
CA GLN A 98 -5.92 0.94 -19.20
C GLN A 98 -6.22 -0.53 -19.55
N GLY A 99 -7.50 -0.90 -19.65
CA GLY A 99 -7.96 -2.24 -20.02
C GLY A 99 -7.72 -3.30 -18.95
N VAL A 100 -7.44 -2.90 -17.71
CA VAL A 100 -7.20 -3.82 -16.59
C VAL A 100 -8.51 -4.45 -16.10
N ILE A 101 -9.60 -3.70 -16.17
CA ILE A 101 -10.96 -4.17 -15.87
C ILE A 101 -11.89 -3.72 -16.99
N ASP A 102 -13.09 -4.30 -17.06
CA ASP A 102 -14.25 -3.70 -17.74
C ASP A 102 -15.17 -3.11 -16.67
N TYR A 103 -15.32 -1.78 -16.67
CA TYR A 103 -16.18 -1.08 -15.73
C TYR A 103 -17.41 -0.46 -16.41
N ASN A 104 -18.56 -1.12 -16.23
CA ASN A 104 -19.85 -0.53 -16.58
C ASN A 104 -20.32 0.45 -15.49
N GLN A 105 -19.91 1.72 -15.63
CA GLN A 105 -20.22 2.77 -14.67
C GLN A 105 -21.74 2.99 -14.47
N SER A 106 -22.53 2.86 -15.53
CA SER A 106 -23.99 3.06 -15.46
C SER A 106 -24.71 1.97 -14.65
N ARG A 107 -24.17 0.75 -14.66
CA ARG A 107 -24.72 -0.41 -13.94
C ARG A 107 -23.99 -0.70 -12.64
N GLY A 108 -22.85 -0.07 -12.41
CA GLY A 108 -21.97 -0.35 -11.26
C GLY A 108 -21.40 -1.76 -11.30
N ILE A 109 -21.14 -2.31 -12.49
CA ILE A 109 -20.62 -3.67 -12.66
C ILE A 109 -19.14 -3.59 -13.06
N VAL A 110 -18.31 -4.39 -12.40
CA VAL A 110 -16.87 -4.51 -12.67
C VAL A 110 -16.57 -5.95 -13.04
N GLU A 111 -15.81 -6.15 -14.12
CA GLU A 111 -15.31 -7.45 -14.54
C GLU A 111 -13.79 -7.41 -14.72
N LYS A 112 -13.12 -8.47 -14.31
CA LYS A 112 -11.66 -8.58 -14.40
C LYS A 112 -11.27 -8.96 -15.83
N ASN A 113 -10.42 -8.15 -16.47
CA ASN A 113 -9.85 -8.52 -17.76
C ASN A 113 -8.60 -9.40 -17.59
N PRO A 114 -8.20 -10.18 -18.62
CA PRO A 114 -6.98 -10.98 -18.59
C PRO A 114 -5.72 -10.17 -18.22
N ARG A 115 -5.63 -8.91 -18.67
CA ARG A 115 -4.52 -7.99 -18.37
C ARG A 115 -4.38 -7.66 -16.87
N ALA A 116 -5.42 -7.87 -16.06
CA ALA A 116 -5.32 -7.71 -14.60
C ALA A 116 -4.31 -8.68 -13.98
N ALA A 117 -4.09 -9.84 -14.59
CA ALA A 117 -3.16 -10.84 -14.08
C ALA A 117 -1.74 -10.30 -13.95
N GLU A 118 -1.29 -9.47 -14.91
CA GLU A 118 0.04 -8.85 -14.87
C GLU A 118 0.19 -7.93 -13.65
N LEU A 119 -0.80 -7.08 -13.37
CA LEU A 119 -0.76 -6.20 -12.21
C LEU A 119 -0.86 -6.97 -10.90
N ILE A 120 -1.65 -8.03 -10.86
CA ILE A 120 -1.81 -8.87 -9.68
C ILE A 120 -0.52 -9.62 -9.37
N ASP A 121 0.19 -10.14 -10.38
CA ASP A 121 1.51 -10.78 -10.20
C ASP A 121 2.51 -9.79 -9.58
N TYR A 122 2.49 -8.53 -10.02
CA TYR A 122 3.29 -7.46 -9.42
C TYR A 122 2.93 -7.15 -7.95
N LEU A 123 1.69 -7.41 -7.51
CA LEU A 123 1.29 -7.28 -6.09
C LEU A 123 1.77 -8.45 -5.23
N ASP A 124 1.96 -9.63 -5.83
CA ASP A 124 2.34 -10.86 -5.11
C ASP A 124 3.86 -11.07 -5.05
N ARG A 125 4.65 -10.27 -5.80
CA ARG A 125 6.12 -10.31 -5.73
C ARG A 125 6.59 -9.75 -4.37
N PRO A 126 7.29 -10.54 -3.54
CA PRO A 126 7.85 -10.06 -2.29
C PRO A 126 8.96 -9.04 -2.58
N ASP A 127 8.60 -7.76 -2.47
CA ASP A 127 9.40 -6.54 -2.34
C ASP A 127 10.91 -6.62 -2.66
N ASP A 128 11.30 -6.27 -3.89
CA ASP A 128 12.63 -5.72 -4.16
C ASP A 128 12.61 -4.20 -4.46
N GLU A 129 11.44 -3.58 -4.67
CA GLU A 129 11.32 -2.17 -5.13
C GLU A 129 10.09 -1.41 -4.57
N ALA A 130 9.55 -1.78 -3.40
CA ALA A 130 8.40 -1.10 -2.78
C ALA A 130 8.79 0.06 -1.82
N ASP A 131 9.96 0.67 -2.02
CA ASP A 131 10.54 1.68 -1.11
C ASP A 131 10.03 3.13 -1.33
N ASN A 132 8.89 3.35 -2.00
CA ASN A 132 8.32 4.71 -2.18
C ASN A 132 6.84 4.88 -1.80
N ALA A 133 6.21 3.87 -1.19
CA ALA A 133 4.98 4.08 -0.43
C ALA A 133 5.28 3.68 1.01
N THR A 134 5.40 4.67 1.89
CA THR A 134 5.71 4.54 3.32
C THR A 134 5.36 3.15 3.87
N PRO A 135 6.34 2.26 4.11
CA PRO A 135 6.04 0.96 4.65
C PRO A 135 5.43 1.19 6.02
N SER A 136 4.16 0.80 6.18
CA SER A 136 3.55 0.61 7.49
C SER A 136 4.41 -0.43 8.20
N ARG A 137 5.37 0.08 8.97
CA ARG A 137 6.45 -0.67 9.61
C ARG A 137 5.85 -1.88 10.34
N PRO A 138 6.38 -3.10 10.12
CA PRO A 138 5.97 -4.29 10.87
C PRO A 138 6.47 -4.19 12.32
N TRP A 139 5.83 -3.35 13.13
CA TRP A 139 6.17 -3.17 14.54
C TRP A 139 5.92 -4.43 15.39
N GLY A 140 5.17 -5.41 14.88
CA GLY A 140 4.88 -6.67 15.57
C GLY A 140 6.13 -7.44 15.99
N THR A 141 7.17 -7.47 15.16
CA THR A 141 8.45 -8.13 15.50
C THR A 141 9.19 -7.39 16.62
N TYR A 142 9.08 -6.06 16.64
CA TYR A 142 9.67 -5.22 17.68
C TYR A 142 8.98 -5.43 19.02
N TYR A 143 7.64 -5.54 19.03
CA TYR A 143 6.87 -5.88 20.23
C TYR A 143 7.15 -7.30 20.75
N LEU A 144 7.42 -8.27 19.88
CA LEU A 144 7.77 -9.64 20.29
C LEU A 144 9.16 -9.73 20.92
N VAL A 145 10.16 -9.01 20.39
CA VAL A 145 11.50 -8.93 21.00
C VAL A 145 11.45 -8.20 22.34
N VAL A 146 10.70 -7.09 22.42
CA VAL A 146 10.57 -6.27 23.64
C VAL A 146 9.76 -6.98 24.74
N SER A 147 8.69 -7.69 24.37
CA SER A 147 7.91 -8.49 25.34
C SER A 147 8.67 -9.72 25.82
N GLY A 148 9.44 -10.37 24.94
CA GLY A 148 10.34 -11.46 25.31
C GLY A 148 11.40 -11.04 26.32
N LEU A 149 12.05 -9.89 26.10
CA LEU A 149 13.05 -9.34 27.02
C LEU A 149 12.44 -8.98 28.39
N SER A 150 11.23 -8.43 28.38
CA SER A 150 10.48 -8.10 29.60
C SER A 150 10.07 -9.35 30.40
N ALA A 151 9.64 -10.41 29.72
CA ALA A 151 9.29 -11.68 30.36
C ALA A 151 10.53 -12.39 30.97
N VAL A 152 11.69 -12.30 30.31
CA VAL A 152 12.97 -12.82 30.83
C VAL A 152 13.43 -12.04 32.06
N LEU A 153 13.28 -10.71 32.06
CA LEU A 153 13.62 -9.86 33.21
C LEU A 153 12.70 -10.12 34.41
N ILE A 154 11.39 -10.30 34.19
CA ILE A 154 10.41 -10.61 35.24
C ILE A 154 10.61 -12.05 35.76
N GLY A 155 10.86 -13.02 34.89
CA GLY A 155 11.13 -14.41 35.25
C GLY A 155 12.44 -14.59 36.01
N GLY A 156 13.49 -13.84 35.66
CA GLY A 156 14.80 -13.88 36.32
C GLY A 156 14.77 -13.36 37.76
N SER A 157 13.88 -12.41 38.06
CA SER A 157 13.67 -11.87 39.41
C SER A 157 13.13 -12.92 40.40
N GLY A 158 12.36 -13.90 39.93
CA GLY A 158 11.73 -14.91 40.79
C GLY A 158 12.67 -16.00 41.31
N LEU A 159 13.87 -16.16 40.74
CA LEU A 159 14.75 -17.32 41.00
C LEU A 159 15.79 -17.13 42.10
N ASN A 160 15.79 -15.99 42.82
CA ASN A 160 16.64 -15.75 44.02
C ASN A 160 18.09 -16.25 43.87
N LEU A 161 18.75 -15.85 42.78
CA LEU A 161 20.16 -16.13 42.57
C LEU A 161 21.00 -15.43 43.66
N PRO A 162 21.94 -16.13 44.32
CA PRO A 162 22.66 -15.63 45.49
C PRO A 162 23.57 -14.41 45.23
N LEU A 163 23.72 -13.97 43.98
CA LEU A 163 24.46 -12.74 43.63
C LEU A 163 23.66 -11.44 43.81
N ILE A 164 22.34 -11.48 44.01
CA ILE A 164 21.43 -10.31 43.93
C ILE A 164 20.82 -9.89 45.27
N GLY A 165 21.26 -10.47 46.38
CA GLY A 165 20.75 -10.13 47.73
C GLY A 165 21.07 -8.72 48.25
N SER A 166 21.75 -7.86 47.49
CA SER A 166 22.24 -6.54 47.97
C SER A 166 21.71 -5.33 47.21
N ILE A 167 20.83 -5.49 46.21
CA ILE A 167 20.29 -4.36 45.44
C ILE A 167 18.89 -4.00 45.96
N PRO A 168 18.68 -2.79 46.52
CA PRO A 168 17.37 -2.38 47.01
C PRO A 168 16.34 -2.34 45.88
N HIS A 169 15.17 -2.95 46.09
CA HIS A 169 14.07 -3.04 45.11
C HIS A 169 13.61 -1.69 44.55
N LEU A 170 13.89 -0.59 45.26
CA LEU A 170 13.64 0.79 44.80
C LEU A 170 14.41 1.16 43.53
N PHE A 171 15.63 0.64 43.33
CA PHE A 171 16.41 0.94 42.12
C PHE A 171 15.81 0.27 40.88
N VAL A 172 15.26 -0.94 41.03
CA VAL A 172 14.60 -1.64 39.92
C VAL A 172 13.31 -0.93 39.53
N ALA A 173 12.50 -0.53 40.51
CA ALA A 173 11.27 0.23 40.25
C ALA A 173 11.55 1.61 39.61
N LEU A 174 12.56 2.33 40.10
CA LEU A 174 12.97 3.62 39.51
C LEU A 174 13.53 3.47 38.10
N ALA A 175 14.28 2.40 37.82
CA ALA A 175 14.77 2.12 36.47
C ALA A 175 13.60 1.86 35.51
N ILE A 176 12.65 1.00 35.87
CA ILE A 176 11.46 0.71 35.05
C ILE A 176 10.63 1.97 34.82
N MET A 177 10.40 2.76 35.86
CA MET A 177 9.66 4.02 35.75
C MET A 177 10.40 5.04 34.89
N SER A 178 11.72 5.14 35.01
CA SER A 178 12.54 6.06 34.21
C SER A 178 12.48 5.73 32.72
N VAL A 179 12.50 4.45 32.35
CA VAL A 179 12.35 3.99 30.97
C VAL A 179 10.97 4.38 30.43
N TYR A 180 9.91 4.16 31.21
CA TYR A 180 8.56 4.51 30.81
C TYR A 180 8.39 6.03 30.64
N THR A 181 8.96 6.83 31.55
CA THR A 181 8.90 8.30 31.47
C THR A 181 9.67 8.86 30.28
N VAL A 182 10.87 8.32 30.00
CA VAL A 182 11.66 8.73 28.83
C VAL A 182 10.93 8.35 27.54
N LEU A 183 10.32 7.17 27.48
CA LEU A 183 9.55 6.71 26.33
C LEU A 183 8.35 7.64 26.03
N THR A 184 7.55 7.95 27.05
CA THR A 184 6.41 8.87 26.90
C THR A 184 6.86 10.28 26.53
N PHE A 185 8.01 10.73 27.04
CA PHE A 185 8.55 12.05 26.75
C PHE A 185 9.03 12.17 25.29
N TRP A 186 9.72 11.15 24.77
CA TRP A 186 10.10 11.11 23.35
C TRP A 186 8.89 11.07 22.43
N GLN A 187 7.84 10.32 22.79
CA GLN A 187 6.61 10.27 22.01
C GLN A 187 5.90 11.64 21.93
N VAL A 188 5.87 12.39 23.04
CA VAL A 188 5.28 13.73 23.07
C VAL A 188 6.13 14.75 22.31
N LEU A 189 7.45 14.62 22.28
CA LEU A 189 8.33 15.50 21.50
C LEU A 189 8.13 15.31 20.00
N ASP A 190 8.05 14.06 19.53
CA ASP A 190 7.79 13.77 18.11
C ASP A 190 6.41 14.30 17.68
N ASP A 191 5.39 14.20 18.54
CA ASP A 191 4.06 14.75 18.28
C ASP A 191 4.05 16.30 18.21
N LEU A 192 4.93 16.97 18.95
CA LEU A 192 5.06 18.43 18.94
C LEU A 192 5.86 18.93 17.72
N GLU A 193 6.87 18.19 17.27
CA GLU A 193 7.66 18.53 16.07
C GLU A 193 6.81 18.37 14.79
N MET A 194 5.88 17.41 14.78
CA MET A 194 4.89 17.24 13.71
C MET A 194 3.81 18.34 13.69
N ALA A 195 3.56 19.02 14.81
CA ALA A 195 2.57 20.08 14.91
C ALA A 195 3.07 21.45 14.44
N ASP A 196 4.36 21.76 14.63
CA ASP A 196 4.98 23.02 14.17
C ASP A 196 5.32 23.03 12.67
N GLY A 197 5.38 21.86 12.01
CA GLY A 197 5.70 21.72 10.59
C GLY A 197 4.58 22.09 9.60
N ASN A 198 3.41 22.54 10.07
CA ASN A 198 2.25 22.88 9.24
C ASN A 198 1.75 24.33 9.46
N GLY A 199 2.67 25.25 9.77
CA GLY A 199 2.43 26.70 9.87
C GLY A 199 3.04 27.49 8.72
#